data_AF-D6AD83-F1
#
_entry.id   AF-D6AD83-F1
#
_cell.length_a   1.000
_cell.length_b   1.000
_cell.length_c   1.000
_cell.angle_alpha   90.00
_cell.angle_beta   90.00
_cell.angle_gamma   90.00
#
_symmetry.space_group_name_H-M   'P 1'
#
loop_
_entity.id
_entity.type
_entity.pdbx_description
1 polymer ?
#
loop_
_entity_poly.entity_id
_entity_poly.type
_entity_poly.pdbx_seq_one_letter_code
_entity_poly.pdbx_strand_id
1 'polypeptide(L)'
;MGNGRANHAGLGDDDVLRAVIAEKALPPDNEANTDGNRHFYGFECVNLGDGKDPWPAAQLLAIERAAAAVCRAHGWSQRSVIGHLEWQPGKVDPRGFTMNSMRTRIGKRLGGAPDGPSKPPPKPTYEPFPGAAFFKVGRNSAIVTAMGKRLVAEGCGRYTVGPGPAWSEADRKSYAAWQRKLGYTGGDADGIPGKSSWDRLKVPNV
;
A
#
# COMPACT_ATOMS: atom_id res chain seq x y z
N MET A 1 -8.46 3.61 19.33
CA MET A 1 -8.29 2.14 19.40
C MET A 1 -6.81 1.84 19.28
N GLY A 2 -6.17 1.26 20.31
CA GLY A 2 -4.76 0.84 20.23
C GLY A 2 -3.89 1.17 21.45
N ASN A 3 -4.25 0.67 22.65
CA ASN A 3 -3.37 0.62 23.83
C ASN A 3 -3.23 -0.83 24.36
N GLY A 4 -3.13 -1.80 23.45
CA GLY A 4 -2.93 -3.22 23.76
C GLY A 4 -1.72 -3.77 22.99
N ARG A 5 -1.10 -4.85 23.50
CA ARG A 5 0.09 -5.48 22.89
C ARG A 5 -0.18 -5.77 21.41
N ALA A 6 0.64 -5.21 20.52
CA ALA A 6 0.50 -5.38 19.07
C ALA A 6 1.12 -6.72 18.61
N ASN A 7 0.62 -7.83 19.14
CA ASN A 7 1.00 -9.19 18.77
C ASN A 7 -0.22 -10.10 18.85
N HIS A 8 -0.42 -10.91 17.80
CA HIS A 8 -1.66 -11.68 17.58
C HIS A 8 -1.46 -13.19 17.82
N ALA A 9 -0.35 -13.61 18.40
CA ALA A 9 -0.08 -15.03 18.62
C ALA A 9 -1.00 -15.63 19.70
N GLY A 10 -1.37 -14.86 20.72
CA GLY A 10 -2.25 -15.34 21.79
C GLY A 10 -1.69 -16.54 22.57
N LEU A 11 -2.58 -17.30 23.20
CA LEU A 11 -2.22 -18.56 23.86
C LEU A 11 -2.03 -19.67 22.82
N GLY A 12 -1.03 -20.51 23.00
CA GLY A 12 -0.82 -21.71 22.19
C GLY A 12 0.02 -22.76 22.88
N ASP A 13 0.51 -23.69 22.09
CA ASP A 13 1.08 -24.96 22.53
C ASP A 13 2.59 -24.85 22.85
N ASP A 14 3.02 -25.25 24.05
CA ASP A 14 4.42 -25.16 24.45
C ASP A 14 5.33 -26.19 23.73
N ASP A 15 4.81 -27.33 23.30
CA ASP A 15 5.55 -28.31 22.50
C ASP A 15 5.88 -27.73 21.13
N VAL A 16 4.92 -27.03 20.52
CA VAL A 16 5.15 -26.27 19.29
C VAL A 16 6.21 -25.19 19.52
N LEU A 17 6.12 -24.43 20.61
CA LEU A 17 7.11 -23.38 20.92
C LEU A 17 8.52 -23.97 21.04
N ARG A 18 8.66 -25.08 21.78
CA ARG A 18 9.94 -25.79 21.94
C ARG A 18 10.49 -26.27 20.60
N ALA A 19 9.63 -26.79 19.72
CA ALA A 19 10.03 -27.22 18.38
C ALA A 19 10.47 -26.04 17.49
N VAL A 20 9.80 -24.89 17.57
CA VAL A 20 10.19 -23.66 16.86
C VAL A 20 11.54 -23.14 17.33
N ILE A 21 11.74 -23.03 18.65
CA ILE A 21 13.01 -22.58 19.24
C ILE A 21 14.15 -23.52 18.85
N ALA A 22 13.90 -24.83 18.82
CA ALA A 22 14.89 -25.84 18.42
C ALA A 22 15.03 -25.99 16.89
N GLU A 23 14.25 -25.25 16.10
CA GLU A 23 14.14 -25.37 14.65
C GLU A 23 13.97 -26.82 14.15
N LYS A 24 13.02 -27.55 14.75
CA LYS A 24 12.68 -28.94 14.40
C LYS A 24 11.38 -29.04 13.60
N ALA A 25 10.93 -30.26 13.31
CA ALA A 25 9.58 -30.47 12.81
C ALA A 25 8.57 -30.18 13.93
N LEU A 26 7.44 -29.57 13.60
CA LEU A 26 6.42 -29.23 14.57
C LEU A 26 5.63 -30.50 14.98
N PRO A 27 5.34 -30.69 16.27
CA PRO A 27 4.30 -31.62 16.70
C PRO A 27 2.91 -31.08 16.32
N PRO A 28 1.87 -31.92 16.30
CA PRO A 28 0.49 -31.43 16.30
C PRO A 28 0.24 -30.58 17.55
N ASP A 29 -0.43 -29.46 17.39
CA ASP A 29 -0.93 -28.65 18.50
C ASP A 29 -2.12 -29.35 19.17
N ASN A 30 -2.10 -29.42 20.49
CA ASN A 30 -3.17 -30.05 21.27
C ASN A 30 -3.57 -29.26 22.52
N GLU A 31 -2.81 -28.23 22.89
CA GLU A 31 -3.09 -27.39 24.05
C GLU A 31 -2.83 -25.88 23.80
N ALA A 32 -3.29 -25.03 24.73
CA ALA A 32 -3.16 -23.58 24.66
C ALA A 32 -2.73 -23.01 26.01
N ASN A 33 -1.53 -23.40 26.46
CA ASN A 33 -1.02 -23.16 27.82
C ASN A 33 0.03 -22.03 27.90
N THR A 34 0.51 -21.51 26.76
CA THR A 34 1.66 -20.61 26.70
C THR A 34 1.35 -19.30 26.00
N ASP A 35 1.76 -18.16 26.58
CA ASP A 35 1.60 -16.81 26.00
C ASP A 35 2.60 -16.57 24.86
N GLY A 36 2.19 -16.90 23.63
CA GLY A 36 3.00 -16.74 22.42
C GLY A 36 3.33 -15.29 22.10
N ASN A 37 2.58 -14.33 22.62
CA ASN A 37 2.85 -12.90 22.41
C ASN A 37 4.21 -12.47 22.96
N ARG A 38 4.76 -13.21 23.93
CA ARG A 38 6.12 -12.95 24.43
C ARG A 38 7.21 -13.47 23.49
N HIS A 39 6.87 -14.39 22.58
CA HIS A 39 7.84 -15.19 21.83
C HIS A 39 7.81 -14.94 20.31
N PHE A 40 6.69 -14.48 19.76
CA PHE A 40 6.50 -14.35 18.32
C PHE A 40 6.29 -12.92 17.84
N TYR A 41 6.73 -12.67 16.61
CA TYR A 41 6.31 -11.53 15.79
C TYR A 41 5.07 -11.94 14.99
N GLY A 42 3.94 -11.27 15.18
CA GLY A 42 2.69 -11.54 14.46
C GLY A 42 2.55 -10.70 13.19
N PHE A 43 2.13 -11.31 12.09
CA PHE A 43 1.81 -10.64 10.84
C PHE A 43 0.35 -10.89 10.42
N GLU A 44 -0.49 -9.88 10.59
CA GLU A 44 -1.87 -9.91 10.11
C GLU A 44 -1.91 -9.65 8.60
N CYS A 45 -2.46 -10.60 7.85
CA CYS A 45 -2.60 -10.48 6.41
C CYS A 45 -4.08 -10.52 6.02
N VAL A 46 -4.56 -9.45 5.37
CA VAL A 46 -5.96 -9.32 4.95
C VAL A 46 -6.35 -10.46 4.02
N ASN A 47 -7.27 -11.31 4.46
CA ASN A 47 -7.92 -12.36 3.69
C ASN A 47 -9.25 -12.71 4.39
N LEU A 48 -10.29 -13.09 3.64
CA LEU A 48 -11.58 -13.47 4.25
C LEU A 48 -11.53 -14.75 5.08
N GLY A 49 -10.49 -15.58 4.93
CA GLY A 49 -10.29 -16.80 5.71
C GLY A 49 -11.26 -17.93 5.36
N ASP A 50 -12.06 -17.79 4.30
CA ASP A 50 -13.06 -18.75 3.85
C ASP A 50 -12.47 -19.87 2.95
N GLY A 51 -11.18 -19.75 2.60
CA GLY A 51 -10.48 -20.64 1.68
C GLY A 51 -10.85 -20.45 0.21
N LYS A 52 -11.65 -19.42 -0.13
CA LYS A 52 -12.05 -19.05 -1.49
C LYS A 52 -11.40 -17.73 -1.91
N ASP A 53 -11.28 -16.78 -0.99
CA ASP A 53 -10.61 -15.51 -1.21
C ASP A 53 -9.14 -15.75 -1.59
N PRO A 54 -8.72 -15.42 -2.82
CA PRO A 54 -7.40 -15.77 -3.29
C PRO A 54 -6.34 -14.96 -2.55
N TRP A 55 -5.19 -15.58 -2.29
CA TRP A 55 -4.00 -14.87 -1.83
C TRP A 55 -3.30 -14.21 -3.03
N PRO A 56 -3.31 -12.86 -3.16
CA PRO A 56 -2.64 -12.21 -4.27
C PRO A 56 -1.14 -12.50 -4.22
N ALA A 57 -0.52 -12.69 -5.38
CA ALA A 57 0.92 -13.01 -5.46
C ALA A 57 1.80 -11.96 -4.74
N ALA A 58 1.38 -10.68 -4.76
CA ALA A 58 2.06 -9.60 -4.05
C ALA A 58 1.99 -9.78 -2.52
N GLN A 59 0.89 -10.31 -1.98
CA GLN A 59 0.74 -10.57 -0.54
C GLN A 59 1.58 -11.78 -0.12
N LEU A 60 1.58 -12.87 -0.89
CA LEU A 60 2.46 -14.03 -0.63
C LEU A 60 3.95 -13.63 -0.69
N LEU A 61 4.32 -12.76 -1.62
CA LEU A 61 5.66 -12.21 -1.71
C LEU A 61 5.99 -11.33 -0.50
N ALA A 62 5.05 -10.52 -0.02
CA ALA A 62 5.25 -9.68 1.17
C ALA A 62 5.46 -10.54 2.43
N ILE A 63 4.66 -11.58 2.63
CA ILE A 63 4.81 -12.55 3.74
C ILE A 63 6.19 -13.18 3.70
N GLU A 64 6.59 -13.71 2.53
CA GLU A 64 7.89 -14.31 2.32
C GLU A 64 9.05 -13.36 2.65
N ARG A 65 8.99 -12.10 2.17
CA ARG A 65 10.03 -11.10 2.39
C ARG A 65 10.12 -10.67 3.85
N ALA A 66 8.97 -10.43 4.49
CA ALA A 66 8.90 -10.01 5.89
C ALA A 66 9.44 -11.12 6.82
N ALA A 67 8.95 -12.36 6.64
CA ALA A 67 9.40 -13.50 7.43
C ALA A 67 10.91 -13.77 7.23
N ALA A 68 11.40 -13.77 5.99
CA ALA A 68 12.83 -13.93 5.72
C ALA A 68 13.69 -12.81 6.33
N ALA A 69 13.19 -11.57 6.38
CA ALA A 69 13.91 -10.46 7.00
C ALA A 69 14.05 -10.66 8.52
N VAL A 70 12.99 -11.08 9.20
CA VAL A 70 13.04 -11.41 10.63
C VAL A 70 13.98 -12.58 10.89
N CYS A 71 13.88 -13.67 10.10
CA CYS A 71 14.79 -14.79 10.20
C CYS A 71 16.27 -14.36 10.05
N ARG A 72 16.60 -13.53 9.05
CA ARG A 72 17.96 -13.00 8.89
C ARG A 72 18.42 -12.18 10.08
N ALA A 73 17.55 -11.35 10.65
CA ALA A 73 17.91 -10.48 11.78
C ALA A 73 18.29 -11.29 13.03
N HIS A 74 17.70 -12.47 13.21
CA HIS A 74 17.93 -13.35 14.36
C HIS A 74 18.83 -14.55 14.08
N GLY A 75 19.25 -14.74 12.82
CA GLY A 75 19.99 -15.93 12.40
C GLY A 75 19.15 -17.22 12.40
N TRP A 76 17.83 -17.10 12.29
CA TRP A 76 16.90 -18.23 12.23
C TRP A 76 16.73 -18.77 10.81
N SER A 77 16.27 -20.01 10.70
CA SER A 77 15.81 -20.64 9.46
C SER A 77 14.31 -20.45 9.24
N GLN A 78 13.83 -20.91 8.09
CA GLN A 78 12.39 -20.95 7.78
C GLN A 78 11.58 -21.78 8.77
N ARG A 79 12.21 -22.63 9.59
CA ARG A 79 11.51 -23.47 10.58
C ARG A 79 10.95 -22.67 11.74
N SER A 80 11.46 -21.46 12.00
CA SER A 80 10.89 -20.55 13.00
C SER A 80 9.66 -19.80 12.52
N VAL A 81 9.16 -20.09 11.31
CA VAL A 81 7.97 -19.45 10.73
C VAL A 81 6.82 -20.45 10.72
N ILE A 82 5.81 -20.15 11.54
CA ILE A 82 4.61 -20.99 11.74
C ILE A 82 3.33 -20.22 11.39
N GLY A 83 2.28 -20.95 11.05
CA GLY A 83 0.92 -20.42 10.96
C GLY A 83 0.24 -20.45 12.32
N HIS A 84 -0.83 -19.67 12.51
CA HIS A 84 -1.61 -19.71 13.74
C HIS A 84 -2.31 -21.07 13.93
N LEU A 85 -2.73 -21.68 12.80
CA LEU A 85 -3.25 -23.05 12.72
C LEU A 85 -2.26 -24.13 13.15
N GLU A 86 -0.97 -23.80 13.24
CA GLU A 86 0.08 -24.71 13.74
C GLU A 86 0.48 -24.37 15.19
N TRP A 87 -0.09 -23.30 15.77
CA TRP A 87 0.27 -22.77 17.10
C TRP A 87 -0.79 -23.03 18.16
N GLN A 88 -2.07 -22.95 17.79
CA GLN A 88 -3.18 -23.01 18.73
C GLN A 88 -4.32 -23.90 18.21
N PRO A 89 -4.79 -24.87 19.02
CA PRO A 89 -5.91 -25.74 18.65
C PRO A 89 -7.16 -24.97 18.23
N GLY A 90 -7.71 -25.35 17.09
CA GLY A 90 -8.94 -24.77 16.53
C GLY A 90 -8.74 -23.52 15.69
N LYS A 91 -7.52 -22.99 15.59
CA LYS A 91 -7.19 -21.95 14.61
C LYS A 91 -7.09 -22.53 13.20
N VAL A 92 -7.43 -21.71 12.21
CA VAL A 92 -7.52 -22.15 10.81
C VAL A 92 -6.64 -21.32 9.88
N ASP A 93 -6.06 -20.23 10.38
CA ASP A 93 -5.29 -19.26 9.62
C ASP A 93 -3.77 -19.55 9.64
N PRO A 94 -3.06 -19.37 8.50
CA PRO A 94 -3.59 -18.99 7.20
C PRO A 94 -4.30 -20.14 6.46
N ARG A 95 -5.50 -19.86 5.95
CA ARG A 95 -6.25 -20.78 5.07
C ARG A 95 -6.04 -20.39 3.61
N GLY A 96 -5.81 -21.36 2.72
CA GLY A 96 -5.68 -21.15 1.27
C GLY A 96 -4.26 -21.36 0.71
N PHE A 97 -3.24 -21.38 1.56
CA PHE A 97 -1.92 -21.95 1.24
C PHE A 97 -1.42 -22.78 2.44
N THR A 98 -0.46 -23.67 2.22
CA THR A 98 0.13 -24.45 3.31
C THR A 98 1.36 -23.77 3.87
N MET A 99 1.56 -23.85 5.18
CA MET A 99 2.77 -23.31 5.79
C MET A 99 4.04 -23.98 5.30
N ASN A 100 3.99 -25.24 4.86
CA ASN A 100 5.11 -25.89 4.18
C ASN A 100 5.49 -25.23 2.86
N SER A 101 4.51 -24.81 2.03
CA SER A 101 4.80 -24.09 0.79
C SER A 101 5.39 -22.71 1.07
N MET A 102 4.91 -22.01 2.10
CA MET A 102 5.47 -20.72 2.50
C MET A 102 6.89 -20.86 3.07
N ARG A 103 7.13 -21.82 3.96
CA ARG A 103 8.48 -22.12 4.48
C ARG A 103 9.45 -22.49 3.36
N THR A 104 9.00 -23.19 2.33
CA THR A 104 9.84 -23.49 1.15
C THR A 104 10.29 -22.22 0.42
N ARG A 105 9.39 -21.25 0.22
CA ARG A 105 9.71 -19.95 -0.39
C ARG A 105 10.69 -19.15 0.47
N ILE A 106 10.46 -19.12 1.78
CA ILE A 106 11.32 -18.43 2.75
C ILE A 106 12.72 -19.06 2.77
N GLY A 107 12.82 -20.39 2.84
CA GLY A 107 14.09 -21.11 2.81
C GLY A 107 14.89 -20.82 1.54
N LYS A 108 14.22 -20.83 0.37
CA LYS A 108 14.85 -20.44 -0.90
C LYS A 108 15.38 -19.00 -0.86
N ARG A 109 14.61 -18.07 -0.31
CA ARG A 109 15.01 -16.66 -0.17
C ARG A 109 16.18 -16.49 0.79
N LEU A 110 16.19 -17.21 1.91
CA LEU A 110 17.27 -17.16 2.91
C LEU A 110 18.60 -17.67 2.33
N GLY A 111 18.55 -18.66 1.41
CA GLY A 111 19.73 -19.14 0.68
C GLY A 111 20.32 -18.16 -0.33
N GLY A 112 19.65 -17.04 -0.62
CA GLY A 112 20.16 -15.97 -1.48
C GLY A 112 20.59 -14.72 -0.69
N ALA A 113 21.33 -13.84 -1.35
CA ALA A 113 21.59 -12.51 -0.82
C ALA A 113 20.27 -11.75 -0.57
N PRO A 114 20.19 -10.88 0.45
CA PRO A 114 19.02 -10.04 0.65
C PRO A 114 18.76 -9.20 -0.60
N ASP A 115 17.48 -9.04 -0.96
CA ASP A 115 17.11 -8.02 -1.93
C ASP A 115 17.59 -6.66 -1.40
N GLY A 116 18.25 -5.87 -2.24
CA GLY A 116 18.56 -4.48 -1.90
C GLY A 116 17.28 -3.69 -1.59
N PRO A 117 17.42 -2.48 -1.01
CA PRO A 117 16.27 -1.63 -0.74
C PRO A 117 15.36 -1.52 -1.97
N SER A 118 14.06 -1.73 -1.76
CA SER A 118 13.07 -1.58 -2.84
C SER A 118 13.23 -0.20 -3.46
N LYS A 119 13.33 -0.15 -4.80
CA LYS A 119 13.42 1.12 -5.52
C LYS A 119 12.24 2.01 -5.07
N PRO A 120 12.49 3.25 -4.62
CA PRO A 120 11.40 4.14 -4.24
C PRO A 120 10.42 4.24 -5.41
N PRO A 121 9.10 4.36 -5.14
CA PRO A 121 8.14 4.56 -6.20
C PRO A 121 8.60 5.74 -7.06
N PRO A 122 8.50 5.65 -8.41
CA PRO A 122 8.90 6.75 -9.26
C PRO A 122 8.17 8.01 -8.79
N LYS A 123 8.93 9.10 -8.59
CA LYS A 123 8.34 10.39 -8.22
C LYS A 123 7.27 10.72 -9.28
N PRO A 124 6.05 11.16 -8.89
CA PRO A 124 5.03 11.53 -9.86
C PRO A 124 5.60 12.58 -10.81
N THR A 125 5.57 12.29 -12.10
CA THR A 125 5.87 13.28 -13.14
C THR A 125 4.63 14.14 -13.34
N TYR A 126 4.81 15.45 -13.19
CA TYR A 126 3.75 16.42 -13.44
C TYR A 126 3.85 16.94 -14.87
N GLU A 127 2.70 17.22 -15.46
CA GLU A 127 2.60 17.78 -16.79
C GLU A 127 3.35 19.13 -16.83
N PRO A 128 4.32 19.33 -17.73
CA PRO A 128 4.93 20.63 -17.94
C PRO A 128 3.86 21.67 -18.30
N PHE A 129 4.03 22.92 -17.87
CA PHE A 129 3.11 23.98 -18.26
C PHE A 129 3.10 24.14 -19.79
N PRO A 130 1.98 23.90 -20.49
CA PRO A 130 1.94 23.90 -21.95
C PRO A 130 1.92 25.32 -22.57
N GLY A 131 2.02 26.36 -21.73
CA GLY A 131 1.89 27.76 -22.12
C GLY A 131 0.45 28.27 -22.05
N ALA A 132 0.27 29.56 -21.73
CA ALA A 132 -1.06 30.15 -21.55
C ALA A 132 -1.93 30.05 -22.82
N ALA A 133 -1.31 30.22 -24.01
CA ALA A 133 -1.98 30.13 -25.31
C ALA A 133 -2.58 28.73 -25.61
N PHE A 134 -2.21 27.70 -24.83
CA PHE A 134 -2.83 26.38 -24.92
C PHE A 134 -4.31 26.40 -24.54
N PHE A 135 -4.67 27.21 -23.54
CA PHE A 135 -6.00 27.28 -22.90
C PHE A 135 -6.89 28.29 -23.61
N LYS A 136 -7.40 27.88 -24.77
CA LYS A 136 -8.27 28.70 -25.63
C LYS A 136 -9.52 27.95 -26.06
N VAL A 137 -10.55 28.69 -26.44
CA VAL A 137 -11.80 28.14 -26.99
C VAL A 137 -11.47 27.20 -28.15
N GLY A 138 -12.15 26.04 -28.19
CA GLY A 138 -11.93 24.99 -29.19
C GLY A 138 -10.78 24.01 -28.85
N ARG A 139 -10.00 24.24 -27.78
CA ARG A 139 -9.00 23.28 -27.32
C ARG A 139 -9.67 22.01 -26.80
N ASN A 140 -9.20 20.84 -27.27
CA ASN A 140 -9.57 19.52 -26.76
C ASN A 140 -8.30 18.71 -26.45
N SER A 141 -8.09 18.26 -25.21
CA SER A 141 -6.89 17.54 -24.77
C SER A 141 -7.10 16.82 -23.43
N ALA A 142 -6.43 15.68 -23.23
CA ALA A 142 -6.35 14.99 -21.95
C ALA A 142 -5.75 15.86 -20.83
N ILE A 143 -4.88 16.81 -21.17
CA ILE A 143 -4.28 17.77 -20.22
C ILE A 143 -5.37 18.62 -19.53
N VAL A 144 -6.42 19.00 -20.27
CA VAL A 144 -7.55 19.76 -19.71
C VAL A 144 -8.31 18.89 -18.70
N THR A 145 -8.60 17.63 -19.06
CA THR A 145 -9.25 16.68 -18.15
C THR A 145 -8.43 16.46 -16.88
N ALA A 146 -7.10 16.26 -17.02
CA ALA A 146 -6.20 16.02 -15.91
C ALA A 146 -6.12 17.24 -14.97
N MET A 147 -6.00 18.45 -15.54
CA MET A 147 -6.05 19.71 -14.79
C MET A 147 -7.38 19.85 -14.06
N GLY A 148 -8.51 19.63 -14.74
CA GLY A 148 -9.84 19.75 -14.14
C GLY A 148 -10.05 18.77 -12.98
N LYS A 149 -9.56 17.54 -13.09
CA LYS A 149 -9.57 16.56 -11.99
C LYS A 149 -8.78 17.04 -10.78
N ARG A 150 -7.61 17.71 -10.97
CA ARG A 150 -6.88 18.31 -9.86
C ARG A 150 -7.61 19.51 -9.26
N LEU A 151 -8.22 20.37 -10.08
CA LEU A 151 -9.02 21.49 -9.58
C LEU A 151 -10.19 21.01 -8.70
N VAL A 152 -10.86 19.93 -9.08
CA VAL A 152 -11.89 19.28 -8.24
C VAL A 152 -11.29 18.81 -6.91
N ALA A 153 -10.18 18.09 -6.93
CA ALA A 153 -9.54 17.59 -5.73
C ALA A 153 -9.00 18.70 -4.80
N GLU A 154 -8.67 19.87 -5.36
CA GLU A 154 -8.30 21.06 -4.59
C GLU A 154 -9.53 21.83 -4.06
N GLY A 155 -10.76 21.37 -4.32
CA GLY A 155 -12.00 22.06 -3.94
C GLY A 155 -12.33 23.29 -4.81
N CYS A 156 -11.59 23.49 -5.89
CA CYS A 156 -11.74 24.62 -6.80
C CYS A 156 -12.63 24.31 -8.01
N GLY A 157 -13.07 23.06 -8.17
CA GLY A 157 -13.95 22.65 -9.28
C GLY A 157 -15.26 23.44 -9.31
N ARG A 158 -15.64 23.91 -10.50
CA ARG A 158 -16.90 24.62 -10.81
C ARG A 158 -17.61 23.91 -11.97
N TYR A 159 -17.66 22.59 -11.87
CA TYR A 159 -18.27 21.70 -12.86
C TYR A 159 -19.65 21.24 -12.39
N THR A 160 -20.58 21.10 -13.33
CA THR A 160 -21.91 20.50 -13.08
C THR A 160 -21.90 18.99 -13.30
N VAL A 161 -21.24 18.52 -14.36
CA VAL A 161 -21.10 17.08 -14.68
C VAL A 161 -19.72 16.55 -14.30
N GLY A 162 -18.68 17.35 -14.52
CA GLY A 162 -17.30 16.99 -14.26
C GLY A 162 -16.36 17.53 -15.34
N PRO A 163 -15.04 17.44 -15.14
CA PRO A 163 -14.05 17.89 -16.12
C PRO A 163 -14.01 16.96 -17.33
N GLY A 164 -14.06 17.55 -18.52
CA GLY A 164 -13.88 16.87 -19.81
C GLY A 164 -12.65 17.38 -20.55
N PRO A 165 -12.37 16.86 -21.76
CA PRO A 165 -11.15 17.21 -22.47
C PRO A 165 -11.26 18.54 -23.23
N ALA A 166 -12.46 19.06 -23.45
CA ALA A 166 -12.69 20.35 -24.08
C ALA A 166 -12.53 21.48 -23.06
N TRP A 167 -11.63 22.44 -23.33
CA TRP A 167 -11.50 23.65 -22.53
C TRP A 167 -12.78 24.48 -22.58
N SER A 168 -13.32 24.77 -21.40
CA SER A 168 -14.62 25.42 -21.25
C SER A 168 -14.58 26.59 -20.26
N GLU A 169 -15.71 27.31 -20.19
CA GLU A 169 -15.94 28.32 -19.17
C GLU A 169 -15.86 27.75 -17.74
N ALA A 170 -16.29 26.50 -17.56
CA ALA A 170 -16.21 25.83 -16.27
C ALA A 170 -14.75 25.61 -15.84
N ASP A 171 -13.86 25.29 -16.77
CA ASP A 171 -12.42 25.17 -16.50
C ASP A 171 -11.82 26.51 -16.13
N ARG A 172 -12.12 27.58 -16.88
CA ARG A 172 -11.64 28.94 -16.57
C ARG A 172 -12.09 29.37 -15.17
N LYS A 173 -13.37 29.21 -14.84
CA LYS A 173 -13.90 29.54 -13.50
C LYS A 173 -13.27 28.70 -12.39
N SER A 174 -13.05 27.41 -12.65
CA SER A 174 -12.40 26.51 -11.69
C SER A 174 -10.95 26.92 -11.44
N TYR A 175 -10.24 27.30 -12.50
CA TYR A 175 -8.86 27.75 -12.38
C TYR A 175 -8.75 29.13 -11.73
N ALA A 176 -9.71 30.02 -11.98
CA ALA A 176 -9.79 31.31 -11.29
C ALA A 176 -10.01 31.13 -9.78
N ALA A 177 -10.78 30.12 -9.37
CA ALA A 177 -10.93 29.77 -7.97
C ALA A 177 -9.62 29.22 -7.37
N TRP A 178 -8.85 28.45 -8.16
CA TRP A 178 -7.52 27.98 -7.76
C TRP A 178 -6.50 29.11 -7.60
N GLN A 179 -6.43 30.05 -8.55
CA GLN A 179 -5.59 31.24 -8.44
C GLN A 179 -5.93 32.03 -7.17
N ARG A 180 -7.21 32.26 -6.88
CA ARG A 180 -7.64 32.92 -5.63
C ARG A 180 -7.23 32.13 -4.38
N LYS A 181 -7.36 30.79 -4.40
CA LYS A 181 -6.89 29.92 -3.31
C LYS A 181 -5.38 30.05 -3.08
N LEU A 182 -4.61 30.33 -4.13
CA LEU A 182 -3.17 30.61 -4.04
C LEU A 182 -2.82 32.05 -3.62
N GLY A 183 -3.82 32.92 -3.41
CA GLY A 183 -3.64 34.32 -3.00
C GLY A 183 -3.59 35.33 -4.14
N TYR A 184 -3.84 34.92 -5.38
CA TYR A 184 -3.91 35.84 -6.53
C TYR A 184 -5.19 36.68 -6.45
N THR A 185 -5.14 37.93 -6.87
CA THR A 185 -6.28 38.87 -6.80
C THR A 185 -6.43 39.68 -8.07
N GLY A 186 -7.58 40.33 -8.27
CA GLY A 186 -7.83 41.17 -9.43
C GLY A 186 -7.63 40.43 -10.76
N GLY A 187 -6.93 41.06 -11.69
CA GLY A 187 -6.61 40.51 -13.01
C GLY A 187 -5.69 39.28 -12.97
N ASP A 188 -4.95 39.06 -11.89
CA ASP A 188 -4.05 37.90 -11.77
C ASP A 188 -4.81 36.59 -11.45
N ALA A 189 -6.12 36.68 -11.19
CA ALA A 189 -7.03 35.54 -10.97
C ALA A 189 -8.10 35.44 -12.09
N ASP A 190 -7.67 35.60 -13.33
CA ASP A 190 -8.48 35.59 -14.56
C ASP A 190 -8.98 34.19 -15.00
N GLY A 191 -8.41 33.14 -14.43
CA GLY A 191 -8.69 31.74 -14.76
C GLY A 191 -7.90 31.19 -15.94
N ILE A 192 -6.94 31.93 -16.49
CA ILE A 192 -6.01 31.42 -17.49
C ILE A 192 -4.78 30.87 -16.77
N PRO A 193 -4.41 29.59 -17.00
CA PRO A 193 -3.26 29.02 -16.32
C PRO A 193 -1.96 29.76 -16.62
N GLY A 194 -1.24 30.12 -15.55
CA GLY A 194 0.14 30.59 -15.60
C GLY A 194 1.10 29.57 -15.00
N LYS A 195 2.40 29.68 -15.32
CA LYS A 195 3.39 28.67 -14.93
C LYS A 195 3.45 28.43 -13.41
N SER A 196 3.47 29.48 -12.60
CA SER A 196 3.53 29.34 -11.13
C SER A 196 2.30 28.63 -10.54
N SER A 197 1.09 29.01 -10.98
CA SER A 197 -0.14 28.36 -10.50
C SER A 197 -0.28 26.93 -11.03
N TRP A 198 0.27 26.65 -12.22
CA TRP A 198 0.28 25.31 -12.83
C TRP A 198 1.19 24.35 -12.07
N ASP A 199 2.44 24.77 -11.80
CA ASP A 199 3.43 23.96 -11.08
C ASP A 199 2.92 23.59 -9.67
N ARG A 200 2.13 24.47 -9.04
CA ARG A 200 1.49 24.21 -7.75
C ARG A 200 0.30 23.25 -7.83
N LEU A 201 -0.42 23.23 -8.95
CA LEU A 201 -1.60 22.38 -9.13
C LEU A 201 -1.24 20.89 -9.27
N LYS A 202 0.01 20.58 -9.63
CA LYS A 202 0.54 19.21 -9.73
C LYS A 202 -0.31 18.31 -10.62
N VAL A 203 -0.56 18.80 -11.84
CA VAL A 203 -1.33 18.07 -12.86
C VAL A 203 -0.55 16.81 -13.25
N PRO A 204 -1.14 15.59 -13.18
CA PRO A 204 -0.47 14.38 -13.64
C PRO A 204 -0.10 14.46 -15.12
N ASN A 205 1.06 13.95 -15.50
CA ASN A 205 1.47 13.82 -16.90
C ASN A 205 0.59 12.77 -17.62
N VAL A 206 0.07 13.10 -18.81
CA VAL A 206 -0.93 12.32 -19.56
C VAL A 206 -0.65 12.24 -21.05
#